data_AF-A0AAW6NLF6-F1
#
_entry.id   AF-A0AAW6NLF6-F1
#
_cell.length_a   1.000
_cell.length_b   1.000
_cell.length_c   1.000
_cell.angle_alpha   90.00
_cell.angle_beta   90.00
_cell.angle_gamma   90.00
#
_symmetry.space_group_name_H-M   'P 1'
#
loop_
_entity.id
_entity.type
_entity.pdbx_description
1 polymer ?
#
loop_
_entity_poly.entity_id
_entity_poly.type
_entity_poly.pdbx_seq_one_letter_code
_entity_poly.pdbx_strand_id
1 'polypeptide(L)'
;KENPVLIMGDMNISPTDLDIGIGEENRKRWLRTGKCSFLPEEREWMERLLGWGLVDTFRTANPETQDRFSWFDYRSKGFDDNRGLRIDLLLASAPLAERCIETGIDYDIRSMEKPSDHAPVWATFKL
;
A
#
# COMPACT_ATOMS: atom_id res chain seq x y z
N LYS A 1 -21.31 -10.47 5.40
CA LYS A 1 -20.18 -9.50 5.51
C LYS A 1 -20.76 -8.14 5.90
N GLU A 2 -21.53 -8.09 6.99
CA GLU A 2 -22.36 -6.91 7.32
C GLU A 2 -21.81 -6.11 8.51
N ASN A 3 -20.83 -6.66 9.23
CA ASN A 3 -20.17 -5.92 10.29
C ASN A 3 -19.16 -4.93 9.70
N PRO A 4 -19.10 -3.69 10.22
CA PRO A 4 -17.99 -2.77 9.96
C PRO A 4 -16.69 -3.38 10.48
N VAL A 5 -15.75 -3.64 9.57
CA VAL A 5 -14.44 -4.22 9.87
C VAL A 5 -13.38 -3.39 9.18
N LEU A 6 -12.28 -3.12 9.88
CA LEU A 6 -11.08 -2.48 9.36
C LEU A 6 -9.88 -3.36 9.70
N ILE A 7 -9.11 -3.73 8.68
CA ILE A 7 -7.79 -4.35 8.82
C ILE A 7 -6.77 -3.32 8.34
N MET A 8 -5.77 -3.03 9.15
CA MET A 8 -4.73 -2.06 8.82
C MET A 8 -3.36 -2.57 9.26
N GLY A 9 -2.32 -2.08 8.61
CA GLY A 9 -0.93 -2.31 9.01
C GLY A 9 -0.01 -2.42 7.81
N ASP A 10 1.21 -2.88 8.07
CA ASP A 10 2.18 -3.26 7.05
C ASP A 10 1.89 -4.69 6.58
N MET A 11 1.35 -4.84 5.37
CA MET A 11 1.05 -6.15 4.77
C MET A 11 2.28 -6.78 4.12
N ASN A 12 3.38 -6.04 3.94
CA ASN A 12 4.56 -6.45 3.17
C ASN A 12 4.26 -6.93 1.73
N ILE A 13 3.09 -6.60 1.18
CA ILE A 13 2.66 -7.01 -0.17
C ILE A 13 2.14 -5.79 -0.91
N SER A 14 2.69 -5.53 -2.09
CA SER A 14 2.21 -4.55 -3.08
C SER A 14 1.10 -5.19 -3.93
N PRO A 15 -0.19 -4.84 -3.72
CA PRO A 15 -1.31 -5.57 -4.32
C PRO A 15 -1.30 -5.56 -5.86
N THR A 16 -0.93 -4.43 -6.47
CA THR A 16 -0.92 -4.24 -7.93
C THR A 16 0.40 -3.65 -8.41
N ASP A 17 0.62 -3.61 -9.72
CA ASP A 17 1.83 -2.99 -10.29
C ASP A 17 1.84 -1.46 -10.11
N LEU A 18 0.67 -0.83 -9.90
CA LEU A 18 0.54 0.58 -9.56
C LEU A 18 1.14 0.92 -8.18
N ASP A 19 1.41 -0.11 -7.38
CA ASP A 19 1.96 -0.01 -6.03
C ASP A 19 3.49 -0.19 -6.00
N ILE A 20 4.14 -0.25 -7.18
CA ILE A 20 5.57 -0.53 -7.35
C ILE A 20 6.30 0.65 -8.02
N GLY A 21 7.04 1.43 -7.23
CA GLY A 21 7.81 2.59 -7.68
C GLY A 21 9.32 2.36 -7.85
N ILE A 22 9.83 1.14 -7.64
CA ILE A 22 11.28 0.87 -7.66
C ILE A 22 11.89 0.79 -9.08
N GLY A 23 11.08 0.96 -10.12
CA GLY A 23 11.47 0.87 -11.53
C GLY A 23 11.43 -0.55 -12.10
N GLU A 24 11.22 -0.64 -13.41
CA GLU A 24 10.90 -1.91 -14.09
C GLU A 24 12.04 -2.94 -14.05
N GLU A 25 13.29 -2.50 -14.18
CA GLU A 25 14.45 -3.40 -14.08
C GLU A 25 14.57 -4.03 -12.68
N ASN A 26 14.32 -3.24 -11.64
CA ASN A 26 14.35 -3.71 -10.27
C ASN A 26 13.19 -4.67 -9.98
N ARG A 27 11.98 -4.34 -10.45
CA ARG A 27 10.81 -5.21 -10.33
C ARG A 27 11.07 -6.59 -10.96
N LYS A 28 11.53 -6.62 -12.21
CA LYS A 28 11.92 -7.86 -12.91
C LYS A 28 13.01 -8.62 -12.16
N ARG A 29 14.01 -7.92 -11.63
CA ARG A 29 15.10 -8.53 -10.85
C ARG A 29 14.55 -9.20 -9.58
N TRP A 30 13.71 -8.52 -8.81
CA TRP A 30 13.14 -9.04 -7.55
C TRP A 30 12.33 -10.31 -7.80
N LEU A 31 11.46 -10.31 -8.82
CA LEU A 31 10.71 -11.49 -9.23
C LEU A 31 11.64 -12.66 -9.59
N ARG A 32 12.65 -12.42 -10.44
CA ARG A 32 13.61 -13.45 -10.85
C ARG A 32 14.42 -14.03 -9.70
N THR A 33 14.71 -13.23 -8.67
CA THR A 33 15.48 -13.67 -7.49
C THR A 33 14.61 -14.15 -6.33
N GLY A 34 13.28 -14.19 -6.49
CA GLY A 34 12.36 -14.59 -5.42
C GLY A 34 12.34 -13.64 -4.22
N LYS A 35 12.57 -12.34 -4.44
CA LYS A 35 12.50 -11.36 -3.35
C LYS A 35 11.04 -10.99 -3.08
N CYS A 36 10.60 -11.19 -1.83
CA CYS A 36 9.27 -10.88 -1.34
C CYS A 36 8.87 -9.42 -1.55
N SER A 37 7.59 -9.19 -1.86
CA SER A 37 6.78 -7.95 -1.84
C SER A 37 5.66 -8.01 -2.89
N PHE A 38 5.84 -8.76 -3.97
CA PHE A 38 4.92 -8.83 -5.11
C PHE A 38 5.10 -10.12 -5.92
N LEU A 39 5.50 -11.21 -5.26
CA LEU A 39 5.53 -12.54 -5.87
C LEU A 39 4.10 -12.97 -6.22
N PRO A 40 3.91 -13.84 -7.24
CA PRO A 40 2.59 -14.33 -7.61
C PRO A 40 1.81 -14.91 -6.43
N GLU A 41 2.45 -15.72 -5.59
CA GLU A 41 1.84 -16.38 -4.44
C GLU A 41 1.40 -15.36 -3.36
N GLU A 42 2.19 -14.30 -3.15
CA GLU A 42 1.86 -13.21 -2.24
C GLU A 42 0.61 -12.46 -2.72
N ARG A 43 0.53 -12.21 -4.04
CA ARG A 43 -0.63 -11.56 -4.64
C ARG A 43 -1.88 -12.44 -4.61
N GLU A 44 -1.75 -13.76 -4.75
CA GLU A 44 -2.85 -14.70 -4.54
C GLU A 44 -3.40 -14.63 -3.11
N TRP A 45 -2.53 -14.50 -2.10
CA TRP A 45 -2.98 -14.34 -0.71
C TRP A 45 -3.72 -13.03 -0.50
N MET A 46 -3.20 -11.94 -1.07
CA MET A 46 -3.83 -10.62 -1.02
C MET A 46 -5.19 -10.63 -1.74
N GLU A 47 -5.28 -11.22 -2.93
CA GLU A 47 -6.52 -11.35 -3.68
C GLU A 47 -7.55 -12.17 -2.91
N ARG A 48 -7.15 -13.28 -2.27
CA ARG A 48 -8.04 -14.07 -1.42
C ARG A 48 -8.55 -13.27 -0.21
N LEU A 49 -7.69 -12.45 0.41
CA LEU A 49 -8.08 -11.56 1.51
C LEU A 49 -9.07 -10.50 1.05
N LEU A 50 -8.82 -9.84 -0.08
CA LEU A 50 -9.73 -8.86 -0.69
C LEU A 50 -11.05 -9.52 -1.13
N GLY A 51 -11.00 -10.73 -1.68
CA GLY A 51 -12.15 -11.54 -2.10
C GLY A 51 -13.06 -11.96 -0.94
N TRP A 52 -12.56 -11.96 0.30
CA TRP A 52 -13.41 -12.04 1.49
C TRP A 52 -14.36 -10.83 1.60
N GLY A 53 -14.22 -9.78 0.80
CA GLY A 53 -15.10 -8.60 0.75
C GLY A 53 -14.53 -7.41 1.48
N LEU A 54 -13.22 -7.25 1.40
CA LEU A 54 -12.50 -6.06 1.83
C LEU A 54 -12.20 -5.17 0.64
N VAL A 55 -12.14 -3.87 0.91
CA VAL A 55 -11.87 -2.81 -0.05
C VAL A 55 -10.60 -2.11 0.38
N ASP A 56 -9.62 -2.04 -0.51
CA ASP A 56 -8.43 -1.20 -0.33
C ASP A 56 -8.85 0.27 -0.46
N THR A 57 -8.94 0.96 0.68
CA THR A 57 -9.50 2.31 0.76
C THR A 57 -8.73 3.30 -0.12
N PHE A 58 -7.39 3.25 -0.09
CA PHE A 58 -6.56 4.15 -0.88
C PHE A 58 -6.73 3.92 -2.38
N ARG A 59 -6.69 2.65 -2.82
CA ARG A 59 -6.82 2.31 -4.24
C ARG A 59 -8.23 2.63 -4.77
N THR A 60 -9.27 2.45 -3.97
CA THR A 60 -10.64 2.81 -4.37
C THR A 60 -10.80 4.31 -4.57
N ALA A 61 -10.23 5.14 -3.69
CA ALA A 61 -10.27 6.60 -3.83
C ALA A 61 -9.32 7.12 -4.93
N ASN A 62 -8.24 6.39 -5.22
CA ASN A 62 -7.16 6.80 -6.12
C ASN A 62 -6.86 5.68 -7.15
N PRO A 63 -7.80 5.34 -8.05
CA PRO A 63 -7.73 4.14 -8.88
C PRO A 63 -6.51 4.11 -9.80
N GLU A 64 -6.10 5.27 -10.32
CA GLU A 64 -5.03 5.38 -11.32
C GLU A 64 -3.69 5.85 -10.77
N THR A 65 -3.60 6.21 -9.48
CA THR A 65 -2.38 6.76 -8.87
C THR A 65 -1.25 5.73 -8.86
N GLN A 66 -0.07 6.14 -9.35
CA GLN A 66 1.12 5.27 -9.50
C GLN A 66 2.38 5.85 -8.83
N ASP A 67 2.24 6.98 -8.14
CA ASP A 67 3.35 7.78 -7.59
C ASP A 67 3.20 8.01 -6.07
N ARG A 68 2.46 7.14 -5.39
CA ARG A 68 2.25 7.19 -3.93
C ARG A 68 2.57 5.84 -3.30
N PHE A 69 3.58 5.84 -2.43
CA PHE A 69 4.16 4.66 -1.80
C PHE A 69 4.28 4.86 -0.31
N SER A 70 4.16 3.80 0.47
CA SER A 70 4.24 3.87 1.94
C SER A 70 5.57 3.41 2.50
N TRP A 71 6.44 2.74 1.73
CA TRP A 71 7.77 2.30 2.16
C TRP A 71 8.87 2.71 1.19
N PHE A 72 10.00 3.16 1.72
CA PHE A 72 11.18 3.58 0.96
C PHE A 72 12.48 3.10 1.61
N ASP A 73 13.28 2.33 0.86
CA ASP A 73 14.57 1.83 1.32
C ASP A 73 15.54 2.96 1.71
N TYR A 74 16.08 2.90 2.94
CA TYR A 74 17.03 3.88 3.45
C TYR A 74 18.35 3.92 2.66
N ARG A 75 18.88 2.75 2.27
CA ARG A 75 20.25 2.64 1.72
C ARG A 75 20.36 3.29 0.35
N SER A 76 19.35 3.09 -0.48
CA SER A 76 19.23 3.66 -1.80
C SER A 76 18.63 5.06 -1.80
N LYS A 77 18.32 5.63 -0.63
CA LYS A 77 17.61 6.91 -0.48
C LYS A 77 16.34 6.95 -1.33
N GLY A 78 15.53 5.89 -1.27
CA GLY A 78 14.38 5.71 -2.16
C GLY A 78 13.38 6.88 -2.11
N PHE A 79 13.23 7.53 -0.96
CA PHE A 79 12.29 8.64 -0.77
C PHE A 79 12.63 9.87 -1.63
N ASP A 80 13.92 10.20 -1.78
CA ASP A 80 14.39 11.38 -2.52
C ASP A 80 13.94 11.34 -4.00
N ASP A 81 13.86 10.15 -4.57
CA ASP A 81 13.46 9.91 -5.97
C ASP A 81 12.02 9.39 -6.11
N ASN A 82 11.24 9.36 -5.01
CA ASN A 82 9.94 8.70 -4.94
C ASN A 82 9.96 7.24 -5.44
N ARG A 83 11.04 6.50 -5.17
CA ARG A 83 11.20 5.08 -5.48
C ARG A 83 10.83 4.22 -4.28
N GLY A 84 9.56 3.83 -4.20
CA GLY A 84 9.03 3.08 -3.06
C GLY A 84 8.12 1.91 -3.45
N LEU A 85 7.49 1.33 -2.43
CA LEU A 85 6.41 0.36 -2.55
C LEU A 85 5.22 0.80 -1.69
N ARG A 86 3.98 0.52 -2.11
CA ARG A 86 2.80 0.67 -1.24
C ARG A 86 2.47 -0.68 -0.61
N ILE A 87 2.84 -0.85 0.66
CA ILE A 87 2.70 -2.12 1.42
C ILE A 87 1.94 -1.94 2.73
N ASP A 88 1.88 -0.73 3.27
CA ASP A 88 0.96 -0.35 4.34
C ASP A 88 -0.44 -0.06 3.77
N LEU A 89 -1.46 -0.83 4.18
CA LEU A 89 -2.81 -0.78 3.61
C LEU A 89 -3.86 -0.57 4.70
N LEU A 90 -4.97 0.07 4.34
CA LEU A 90 -6.21 0.11 5.13
C LEU A 90 -7.33 -0.56 4.33
N LEU A 91 -7.71 -1.76 4.78
CA LEU A 91 -8.69 -2.63 4.13
C LEU A 91 -10.01 -2.60 4.92
N ALA A 92 -11.07 -2.05 4.34
CA ALA A 92 -12.36 -1.89 4.99
C ALA A 92 -13.40 -2.86 4.41
N SER A 93 -14.29 -3.41 5.25
CA SER A 93 -15.48 -4.11 4.74
C SER A 93 -16.42 -3.14 4.02
N ALA A 94 -17.23 -3.62 3.08
CA ALA A 94 -18.17 -2.80 2.30
C ALA A 94 -18.95 -1.73 3.10
N PRO A 95 -19.66 -2.03 4.21
CA PRO A 95 -20.43 -1.02 4.94
C PRO A 95 -19.57 0.08 5.59
N LEU A 96 -18.29 -0.20 5.86
CA LEU A 96 -17.34 0.79 6.36
C LEU A 96 -16.68 1.55 5.20
N ALA A 97 -16.36 0.87 4.10
CA ALA A 97 -15.77 1.47 2.91
C ALA A 97 -16.68 2.54 2.28
N GLU A 98 -18.00 2.34 2.27
CA GLU A 98 -18.99 3.33 1.82
C GLU A 98 -18.97 4.65 2.61
N ARG A 99 -18.41 4.61 3.82
CA ARG A 99 -18.28 5.78 4.70
C ARG A 99 -16.91 6.44 4.62
N CYS A 100 -15.98 5.88 3.84
CA CYS A 100 -14.65 6.44 3.64
C CYS A 100 -14.76 7.71 2.81
N ILE A 101 -14.40 8.85 3.39
CA ILE A 101 -14.50 10.16 2.75
C ILE A 101 -13.15 10.71 2.29
N GLU A 102 -12.05 10.15 2.80
CA GLU A 102 -10.70 10.61 2.49
C GLU A 102 -9.67 9.52 2.82
N THR A 103 -8.57 9.50 2.06
CA THR A 103 -7.42 8.59 2.28
C THR A 103 -6.12 9.29 1.93
N GLY A 104 -5.00 8.79 2.45
CA GLY A 104 -3.69 9.27 1.98
C GLY A 104 -2.49 8.56 2.61
N ILE A 105 -1.31 9.05 2.22
CA ILE A 105 0.01 8.59 2.66
C ILE A 105 0.88 9.82 2.98
N ASP A 106 1.45 9.89 4.19
CA ASP A 106 1.92 11.16 4.78
C ASP A 106 3.40 11.38 4.49
N TYR A 107 3.67 12.06 3.38
CA TYR A 107 5.02 12.37 2.95
C TYR A 107 5.65 13.48 3.79
N ASP A 108 4.85 14.34 4.42
CA ASP A 108 5.34 15.41 5.28
C ASP A 108 5.96 14.79 6.54
N ILE A 109 5.26 13.85 7.19
CA ILE A 109 5.81 13.09 8.33
C ILE A 109 7.02 12.25 7.87
N ARG A 110 6.95 11.62 6.69
CA ARG A 110 8.07 10.85 6.15
C ARG A 110 9.32 11.71 5.87
N SER A 111 9.16 13.01 5.64
CA SER A 111 10.25 13.95 5.36
C SER A 111 10.95 14.50 6.61
N MET A 112 10.46 14.16 7.80
CA MET A 112 11.04 14.62 9.08
C MET A 112 12.46 14.10 9.31
N GLU A 113 13.18 14.70 10.26
CA GLU A 113 14.51 14.25 10.66
C GLU A 113 14.45 12.85 11.32
N LYS A 114 15.36 11.95 10.94
CA LYS A 114 15.41 10.54 11.38
C LYS A 114 14.04 9.84 11.29
N PRO A 115 13.42 9.83 10.09
CA PRO A 115 12.10 9.27 9.92
C PRO A 115 12.17 7.74 9.94
N SER A 116 11.01 7.09 10.10
CA SER A 116 10.82 5.70 9.68
C SER A 116 11.05 5.56 8.16
N ASP A 117 11.32 4.35 7.67
CA ASP A 117 11.33 4.04 6.25
C ASP A 117 9.92 4.00 5.69
N HIS A 118 8.93 3.84 6.57
CA HIS A 118 7.51 3.91 6.25
C HIS A 118 6.94 5.32 6.42
N ALA A 119 6.07 5.72 5.50
CA ALA A 119 5.19 6.87 5.62
C ALA A 119 3.85 6.44 6.25
N PRO A 120 3.32 7.17 7.25
CA PRO A 120 2.01 6.88 7.81
C PRO A 120 0.91 6.85 6.75
N VAL A 121 0.01 5.88 6.85
CA VAL A 121 -1.18 5.75 5.99
C VAL A 121 -2.44 6.01 6.79
N TRP A 122 -3.45 6.65 6.20
CA TRP A 122 -4.70 6.96 6.89
C TRP A 122 -5.92 6.86 5.99
N ALA A 123 -7.08 6.71 6.63
CA ALA A 123 -8.40 6.83 6.03
C ALA A 123 -9.36 7.48 7.03
N THR A 124 -10.22 8.37 6.53
CA THR A 124 -11.23 9.08 7.34
C THR A 124 -12.60 8.53 7.02
N PHE A 125 -13.36 8.15 8.06
CA PHE A 125 -14.72 7.62 7.92
C PHE A 125 -15.76 8.55 8.55
N LYS A 126 -16.86 8.82 7.84
CA LYS A 126 -18.01 9.55 8.36
C LYS A 126 -19.06 8.58 8.91
N LEU A 127 -19.15 8.47 10.24
CA LEU A 127 -20.04 7.52 10.91
C LEU A 127 -21.46 8.03 11.10
#